data_AF-A0A164SLB5-F1
#
_entry.id   AF-A0A164SLB5-F1
#
_cell.length_a   1.000
_cell.length_b   1.000
_cell.length_c   1.000
_cell.angle_alpha   90.00
_cell.angle_beta   90.00
_cell.angle_gamma   90.00
#
_symmetry.space_group_name_H-M   'P 1'
#
loop_
_entity.id
_entity.type
_entity.pdbx_description
1 polymer ?
#
loop_
_entity_poly.entity_id
_entity_poly.type
_entity_poly.pdbx_seq_one_letter_code
_entity_poly.pdbx_strand_id
1 'polypeptide(L)'
;MQWAARLVATPQGKTNLQRTLARERRRVIANSYMFPLIGLLFWTLLLSIGLFVAGFLIQLWALASSFVEPAPILIAGAVFATALALVIVGLIVSTTVHASLHINSPFESPLSTALKPVLRCIHEYSRSRGANQRRIEGEEDVESVGFLIKWDDNDDETLKALKTYARLVIDTSDAELLQQVAPSFNFRSWYLAGDALFPVFLAVRERFLATDTSSSVKETILEQLRSFADRDGWMKIQSPDKPMWKDDLGANELTQWCKSHCQMLVETSRESRRLIFPLWVFFASLEDGNADLRGRGPDSYDKCIARVICSYFGARELGPRGVIFRAAVKECELAIRGGRSNDIRAILSHYPPVVFLRSLIQNPSVSWHQMSDLLSLITNGVEADILKEMSGFLSNLPEMHTIRSGRSLKLLPFDLLRHLIVGLPVDFKVPPSLDLSPLLALVIRHSCVEEYFFALIYYLDHGGIDNLTDLRPARKLWEYCRSASDGTRSPKDRSRLLAFHSQYHACFRYRRFPRKSAEIYMRTYLR
;
A
#
# COMPACT_ATOMS: atom_id res chain seq x y z
N MET A 1 -37.60 -27.02 31.39
CA MET A 1 -36.66 -26.26 30.52
C MET A 1 -35.19 -26.47 30.94
N GLN A 2 -34.67 -27.70 30.97
CA GLN A 2 -33.27 -27.94 31.39
C GLN A 2 -32.23 -27.65 30.29
N TRP A 3 -32.63 -27.75 29.02
CA TRP A 3 -31.76 -27.50 27.87
C TRP A 3 -31.50 -26.00 27.63
N ALA A 4 -32.51 -25.15 27.81
CA ALA A 4 -32.37 -23.69 27.73
C ALA A 4 -31.40 -23.14 28.81
N ALA A 5 -31.47 -23.68 30.03
CA ALA A 5 -30.53 -23.32 31.09
C ALA A 5 -29.07 -23.70 30.75
N ARG A 6 -28.86 -24.83 30.05
CA ARG A 6 -27.52 -25.25 29.59
C ARG A 6 -26.98 -24.43 28.43
N LEU A 7 -27.84 -23.78 27.65
CA LEU A 7 -27.44 -22.84 26.59
C LEU A 7 -26.88 -21.53 27.16
N VAL A 8 -27.42 -21.07 28.29
CA VAL A 8 -26.97 -19.84 28.98
C VAL A 8 -25.80 -20.11 29.93
N ALA A 9 -25.66 -21.35 30.41
CA ALA A 9 -24.59 -21.74 31.32
C ALA A 9 -23.19 -21.57 30.70
N THR A 10 -22.25 -21.07 31.52
CA THR A 10 -20.85 -20.93 31.13
C THR A 10 -20.26 -22.30 30.75
N PRO A 11 -19.69 -22.45 29.55
CA PRO A 11 -19.07 -23.70 29.14
C PRO A 11 -17.81 -23.99 29.96
N GLN A 12 -17.50 -25.28 30.12
CA GLN A 12 -16.25 -25.71 30.75
C GLN A 12 -15.07 -25.38 29.83
N GLY A 13 -14.04 -24.76 30.38
CA GLY A 13 -12.80 -24.42 29.68
C GLY A 13 -11.76 -23.95 30.68
N LYS A 14 -10.49 -24.31 30.44
CA LYS A 14 -9.38 -23.93 31.33
C LYS A 14 -9.04 -22.45 31.19
N THR A 15 -9.21 -21.90 29.99
CA THR A 15 -8.94 -20.49 29.67
C THR A 15 -10.21 -19.76 29.24
N ASN A 16 -10.21 -18.42 29.37
CA ASN A 16 -11.32 -17.59 28.90
C ASN A 16 -11.53 -17.74 27.38
N LEU A 17 -10.46 -17.87 26.60
CA LEU A 17 -10.52 -18.13 25.16
C LEU A 17 -11.28 -19.43 24.85
N GLN A 18 -10.91 -20.53 25.51
CA GLN A 18 -11.58 -21.83 25.32
C GLN A 18 -13.07 -21.75 25.69
N ARG A 19 -13.41 -21.02 26.76
CA ARG A 19 -14.80 -20.80 27.15
C ARG A 19 -15.56 -20.02 26.09
N THR A 20 -14.98 -18.97 25.54
CA THR A 20 -15.60 -18.16 24.47
C THR A 20 -15.78 -18.98 23.20
N LEU A 21 -14.76 -19.71 22.75
CA LEU A 21 -14.87 -20.61 21.59
C LEU A 21 -15.93 -21.70 21.83
N ALA A 22 -15.98 -22.31 23.02
CA ALA A 22 -17.00 -23.29 23.34
C ALA A 22 -18.41 -22.70 23.34
N ARG A 23 -18.58 -21.44 23.77
CA ARG A 23 -19.86 -20.72 23.74
C ARG A 23 -20.29 -20.45 22.30
N GLU A 24 -19.39 -19.99 21.46
CA GLU A 24 -19.67 -19.77 20.03
C GLU A 24 -20.00 -21.08 19.31
N ARG A 25 -19.25 -22.16 19.57
CA ARG A 25 -19.57 -23.49 19.04
C ARG A 25 -21.00 -23.92 19.41
N ARG A 26 -21.39 -23.75 20.67
CA ARG A 26 -22.76 -24.04 21.13
C ARG A 26 -23.79 -23.14 20.45
N ARG A 27 -23.51 -21.85 20.24
CA ARG A 27 -24.39 -20.92 19.54
C ARG A 27 -24.61 -21.33 18.08
N VAL A 28 -23.54 -21.69 17.37
CA VAL A 28 -23.62 -22.15 15.97
C VAL A 28 -24.45 -23.43 15.88
N ILE A 29 -24.17 -24.41 16.74
CA ILE A 29 -24.95 -25.65 16.84
C ILE A 29 -26.41 -25.33 17.17
N ALA A 30 -26.66 -24.52 18.20
CA ALA A 30 -28.00 -24.14 18.61
C ALA A 30 -28.77 -23.47 17.48
N ASN A 31 -28.18 -22.51 16.77
CA ASN A 31 -28.81 -21.87 15.62
C ASN A 31 -29.13 -22.89 14.51
N SER A 32 -28.20 -23.80 14.19
CA SER A 32 -28.41 -24.81 13.14
C SER A 32 -29.58 -25.74 13.43
N TYR A 33 -29.82 -26.09 14.70
CA TYR A 33 -30.94 -26.95 15.11
C TYR A 33 -32.21 -26.17 15.45
N MET A 34 -32.11 -24.97 16.01
CA MET A 34 -33.25 -24.20 16.52
C MET A 34 -34.16 -23.70 15.39
N PHE A 35 -33.60 -23.18 14.31
CA PHE A 35 -34.40 -22.71 13.17
C PHE A 35 -35.30 -23.81 12.56
N PRO A 36 -34.79 -25.01 12.22
CA PRO A 36 -35.65 -26.08 11.70
C PRO A 36 -36.64 -26.62 12.74
N LEU A 37 -36.25 -26.67 14.03
CA LEU A 37 -37.12 -27.19 15.09
C LEU A 37 -38.29 -26.25 15.39
N ILE A 38 -38.07 -24.94 15.40
CA ILE A 38 -39.14 -23.93 15.53
C ILE A 38 -40.06 -24.01 14.30
N GLY A 39 -39.49 -24.19 13.10
CA GLY A 39 -40.27 -24.41 11.89
C GLY A 39 -41.17 -25.63 11.99
N LEU A 40 -40.63 -26.78 12.41
CA LEU A 40 -41.39 -28.02 12.60
C LEU A 40 -42.50 -27.85 13.65
N LEU A 41 -42.18 -27.24 14.79
CA LEU A 41 -43.15 -26.98 15.86
C LEU A 41 -44.33 -26.16 15.34
N PHE A 42 -44.04 -25.09 14.58
CA PHE A 42 -45.09 -24.24 14.02
C PHE A 42 -45.95 -25.00 12.99
N TRP A 43 -45.34 -25.82 12.13
CA TRP A 43 -46.08 -26.68 11.19
C TRP A 43 -47.01 -27.67 11.89
N THR A 44 -46.53 -28.30 12.96
CA THR A 44 -47.36 -29.24 13.74
C THR A 44 -48.50 -28.53 14.47
N LEU A 45 -48.27 -27.31 14.97
CA LEU A 45 -49.31 -26.47 15.58
C LEU A 45 -50.39 -26.10 14.57
N LEU A 46 -49.98 -25.65 13.38
CA LEU A 46 -50.91 -25.30 12.30
C LEU A 46 -51.73 -26.51 11.87
N LEU A 47 -51.08 -27.68 11.73
CA LEU A 47 -51.76 -28.93 11.41
C LEU A 47 -52.78 -29.31 12.49
N SER A 48 -52.43 -29.15 13.78
CA SER A 48 -53.35 -29.41 14.89
C SER A 48 -54.57 -28.50 14.86
N ILE A 49 -54.38 -27.19 14.62
CA ILE A 49 -55.48 -26.24 14.49
C ILE A 49 -56.37 -26.61 13.30
N GLY A 50 -55.75 -26.95 12.17
CA GLY A 50 -56.48 -27.39 10.97
C GLY A 50 -57.32 -28.64 11.20
N LEU A 51 -56.76 -29.66 11.84
CA LEU A 51 -57.48 -30.89 12.19
C LEU A 51 -58.63 -30.64 13.18
N PHE A 52 -58.41 -29.76 14.17
CA PHE A 52 -59.45 -29.37 15.12
C PHE A 52 -60.61 -28.66 14.42
N VAL A 53 -60.33 -27.67 13.57
CA VAL A 53 -61.34 -26.95 12.79
C VAL A 53 -62.08 -27.91 11.85
N ALA A 54 -61.37 -28.82 11.18
CA ALA A 54 -61.99 -29.82 10.31
C ALA A 54 -62.94 -30.74 11.08
N GLY A 55 -62.51 -31.25 12.25
CA GLY A 55 -63.35 -32.08 13.12
C GLY A 55 -64.59 -31.33 13.61
N PHE A 56 -64.44 -30.06 14.00
CA PHE A 56 -65.54 -29.20 14.42
C PHE A 56 -66.55 -28.97 13.28
N LEU A 57 -66.08 -28.71 12.05
CA LEU A 57 -66.94 -28.55 10.89
C LEU A 57 -67.70 -29.84 10.55
N ILE A 58 -67.04 -31.01 10.62
CA ILE A 58 -67.70 -32.30 10.42
C ILE A 58 -68.80 -32.52 11.45
N GLN A 59 -68.56 -32.19 12.73
CA GLN A 59 -69.57 -32.31 13.79
C GLN A 59 -70.76 -31.37 13.56
N LEU A 60 -70.51 -30.11 13.16
CA LEU A 60 -71.57 -29.16 12.83
C LEU A 60 -72.44 -29.63 11.66
N TRP A 61 -71.81 -30.15 10.61
CA TRP A 61 -72.52 -30.68 9.45
C TRP A 61 -73.31 -31.95 9.79
N ALA A 62 -72.73 -32.86 10.56
CA ALA A 62 -73.41 -34.06 11.04
C ALA A 62 -74.67 -33.69 11.86
N LEU A 63 -74.54 -32.72 12.79
CA LEU A 63 -75.66 -32.23 13.58
C LEU A 63 -76.74 -31.59 12.71
N ALA A 64 -76.36 -30.73 11.75
CA ALA A 64 -77.30 -30.09 10.84
C ALA A 64 -78.08 -31.11 9.98
N SER A 65 -77.44 -32.23 9.62
CA SER A 65 -78.05 -33.32 8.82
C SER A 65 -78.82 -34.37 9.64
N SER A 66 -78.74 -34.32 10.97
CA SER A 66 -79.33 -35.35 11.85
C SER A 66 -80.83 -35.22 12.08
N PHE A 67 -81.43 -34.09 11.68
CA PHE A 67 -82.86 -33.82 11.84
C PHE A 67 -83.66 -34.25 10.60
N VAL A 68 -84.83 -34.86 10.82
CA VAL A 68 -85.73 -35.34 9.76
C VAL A 68 -86.37 -34.18 8.98
N GLU A 69 -86.63 -33.06 9.65
CA GLU A 69 -87.06 -31.81 9.01
C GLU A 69 -85.87 -30.84 8.89
N PRO A 70 -85.78 -30.07 7.79
CA PRO A 70 -84.68 -29.14 7.60
C PRO A 70 -84.69 -28.07 8.70
N ALA A 71 -83.63 -28.02 9.52
CA ALA A 71 -83.43 -27.00 10.53
C ALA A 71 -82.61 -25.83 9.94
N PRO A 72 -83.26 -24.79 9.38
CA PRO A 72 -82.56 -23.77 8.57
C PRO A 72 -81.52 -22.97 9.37
N ILE A 73 -81.73 -22.79 10.67
CA ILE A 73 -80.81 -22.08 11.57
C ILE A 73 -79.49 -22.84 11.71
N LEU A 74 -79.53 -24.17 11.81
CA LEU A 74 -78.33 -25.01 11.96
C LEU A 74 -77.55 -25.12 10.66
N ILE A 75 -78.24 -25.21 9.51
CA ILE A 75 -77.60 -25.21 8.19
C ILE A 75 -76.92 -23.87 7.93
N ALA A 76 -77.60 -22.75 8.21
CA ALA A 76 -77.00 -21.41 8.08
C ALA A 76 -75.77 -21.26 8.99
N GLY A 77 -75.80 -21.80 10.21
CA GLY A 77 -74.67 -21.82 11.13
C GLY A 77 -73.48 -22.63 10.60
N ALA A 78 -73.72 -23.81 10.03
CA ALA A 78 -72.66 -24.64 9.44
C ALA A 78 -72.01 -23.97 8.22
N VAL A 79 -72.82 -23.37 7.33
CA VAL A 79 -72.34 -22.61 6.16
C VAL A 79 -71.51 -21.40 6.62
N PHE A 80 -71.99 -20.64 7.58
CA PHE A 80 -71.27 -19.48 8.12
C PHE A 80 -69.94 -19.88 8.76
N ALA A 81 -69.92 -20.97 9.54
CA ALA A 81 -68.70 -21.51 10.15
C ALA A 81 -67.68 -21.97 9.09
N THR A 82 -68.12 -22.65 8.02
CA THR A 82 -67.22 -23.04 6.92
C THR A 82 -66.64 -21.83 6.18
N ALA A 83 -67.45 -20.79 5.95
CA ALA A 83 -66.99 -19.57 5.28
C ALA A 83 -65.93 -18.84 6.10
N LEU A 84 -66.15 -18.67 7.41
CA LEU A 84 -65.17 -18.07 8.32
C LEU A 84 -63.87 -18.87 8.39
N ALA A 85 -63.97 -20.21 8.46
CA ALA A 85 -62.78 -21.07 8.46
C ALA A 85 -61.95 -20.93 7.18
N LEU A 86 -62.60 -20.89 6.01
CA LEU A 86 -61.93 -20.69 4.72
C LEU A 86 -61.26 -19.32 4.61
N VAL A 87 -61.89 -18.26 5.14
CA VAL A 87 -61.30 -16.91 5.18
C VAL A 87 -60.05 -16.88 6.06
N ILE A 88 -60.11 -17.47 7.26
CA ILE A 88 -58.96 -17.51 8.18
C ILE A 88 -57.80 -18.31 7.57
N VAL A 89 -58.07 -19.50 7.00
CA VAL A 89 -57.05 -20.30 6.31
C VAL A 89 -56.47 -19.52 5.12
N GLY A 90 -57.32 -18.86 4.33
CA GLY A 90 -56.89 -18.03 3.21
C GLY A 90 -55.98 -16.88 3.61
N LEU A 91 -56.29 -16.18 4.72
CA LEU A 91 -55.43 -15.12 5.27
C LEU A 91 -54.08 -15.67 5.76
N ILE A 92 -54.07 -16.82 6.44
CA ILE A 92 -52.83 -17.45 6.92
C ILE A 92 -51.96 -17.88 5.73
N VAL A 93 -52.53 -18.51 4.71
CA VAL A 93 -51.79 -18.92 3.51
C VAL A 93 -51.27 -17.70 2.75
N SER A 94 -52.11 -16.69 2.54
CA SER A 94 -51.74 -15.45 1.83
C SER A 94 -50.58 -14.72 2.53
N THR A 95 -50.66 -14.54 3.85
CA THR A 95 -49.60 -13.91 4.64
C THR A 95 -48.31 -14.73 4.66
N THR A 96 -48.41 -16.07 4.73
CA THR A 96 -47.24 -16.98 4.69
C THR A 96 -46.55 -16.96 3.31
N VAL A 97 -47.31 -16.94 2.23
CA VAL A 97 -46.79 -16.89 0.85
C VAL A 97 -46.15 -15.52 0.58
N HIS A 98 -46.81 -14.42 0.96
CA HIS A 98 -46.28 -13.07 0.80
C HIS A 98 -44.93 -12.90 1.53
N ALA A 99 -44.82 -13.45 2.74
CA ALA A 99 -43.59 -13.46 3.54
C ALA A 99 -42.47 -14.33 2.95
N SER A 100 -42.82 -15.35 2.16
CA SER A 100 -41.83 -16.22 1.51
C SER A 100 -41.21 -15.62 0.24
N LEU A 101 -41.93 -14.72 -0.43
CA LEU A 101 -41.52 -14.11 -1.70
C LEU A 101 -40.76 -12.79 -1.54
N HIS A 102 -40.95 -12.07 -0.42
CA HIS A 102 -40.34 -10.76 -0.18
C HIS A 102 -39.31 -10.84 0.95
N ILE A 103 -38.06 -10.44 0.66
CA ILE A 103 -36.89 -10.59 1.54
C ILE A 103 -36.99 -9.79 2.86
N ASN A 104 -37.90 -8.81 2.97
CA ASN A 104 -38.11 -7.97 4.16
C ASN A 104 -39.61 -7.80 4.52
N SER A 105 -40.41 -8.86 4.38
CA SER A 105 -41.85 -8.75 4.68
C SER A 105 -42.11 -8.54 6.18
N PRO A 106 -43.03 -7.64 6.58
CA PRO A 106 -43.42 -7.46 7.99
C PRO A 106 -44.09 -8.70 8.62
N PHE A 107 -44.37 -9.73 7.82
CA PHE A 107 -44.93 -11.02 8.24
C PHE A 107 -43.87 -12.14 8.30
N GLU A 108 -42.59 -11.80 8.41
CA GLU A 108 -41.53 -12.80 8.55
C GLU A 108 -41.80 -13.69 9.77
N SER A 109 -41.93 -14.99 9.52
CA SER A 109 -42.28 -15.98 10.54
C SER A 109 -41.38 -17.21 10.40
N PRO A 110 -41.24 -18.04 11.44
CA PRO A 110 -40.43 -19.26 11.35
C PRO A 110 -40.85 -20.19 10.20
N LEU A 111 -42.11 -20.09 9.74
CA LEU A 111 -42.64 -20.78 8.58
C LEU A 111 -42.01 -20.32 7.27
N SER A 112 -41.89 -19.00 7.04
CA SER A 112 -41.29 -18.49 5.81
C SER A 112 -39.82 -18.87 5.73
N THR A 113 -39.10 -18.90 6.85
CA THR A 113 -37.70 -19.34 6.92
C THR A 113 -37.53 -20.85 6.69
N ALA A 114 -38.43 -21.69 7.22
CA ALA A 114 -38.41 -23.14 7.00
C ALA A 114 -38.86 -23.56 5.59
N LEU A 115 -39.64 -22.73 4.91
CA LEU A 115 -40.03 -22.91 3.50
C LEU A 115 -38.92 -22.52 2.52
N LYS A 116 -37.94 -21.68 2.91
CA LYS A 116 -36.83 -21.25 2.04
C LYS A 116 -36.09 -22.40 1.33
N PRO A 117 -35.73 -23.54 1.97
CA PRO A 117 -35.10 -24.67 1.28
C PRO A 117 -36.04 -25.42 0.31
N VAL A 118 -37.33 -25.56 0.64
CA VAL A 118 -38.32 -26.21 -0.24
C VAL A 118 -38.64 -25.33 -1.45
N LEU A 119 -38.81 -24.03 -1.24
CA LEU A 119 -38.95 -23.03 -2.31
C LEU A 119 -37.70 -22.94 -3.18
N ARG A 120 -36.49 -23.02 -2.59
CA ARG A 120 -35.25 -23.12 -3.38
C ARG A 120 -35.23 -24.37 -4.24
N CYS A 121 -35.62 -25.52 -3.72
CA CYS A 121 -35.68 -26.76 -4.51
C CYS A 121 -36.70 -26.68 -5.67
N ILE A 122 -37.85 -26.03 -5.45
CA ILE A 122 -38.88 -25.78 -6.49
C ILE A 122 -38.38 -24.73 -7.50
N HIS A 123 -37.66 -23.71 -7.04
CA HIS A 123 -37.11 -22.66 -7.88
C HIS A 123 -35.90 -23.14 -8.69
N GLU A 124 -35.06 -24.03 -8.14
CA GLU A 124 -33.94 -24.68 -8.83
C GLU A 124 -34.44 -25.67 -9.88
N TYR A 125 -35.54 -26.39 -9.61
CA TYR A 125 -36.22 -27.21 -10.62
C TYR A 125 -36.81 -26.37 -11.77
N SER A 126 -37.26 -25.14 -11.48
CA SER A 126 -37.73 -24.18 -12.49
C SER A 126 -36.59 -23.45 -13.24
N ARG A 127 -35.47 -23.19 -12.58
CA ARG A 127 -34.32 -22.44 -13.12
C ARG A 127 -33.37 -23.29 -13.97
N SER A 128 -33.50 -24.62 -13.93
CA SER A 128 -32.83 -25.52 -14.89
C SER A 128 -33.35 -25.36 -16.35
N ARG A 129 -34.32 -24.46 -16.58
CA ARG A 129 -34.83 -24.09 -17.91
C ARG A 129 -34.63 -22.62 -18.31
N GLY A 130 -33.93 -21.82 -17.50
CA GLY A 130 -33.79 -20.37 -17.71
C GLY A 130 -32.36 -19.88 -17.48
N ALA A 131 -31.67 -19.63 -18.58
CA ALA A 131 -30.27 -19.24 -18.68
C ALA A 131 -29.86 -18.02 -17.83
N ASN A 132 -28.56 -18.04 -17.49
CA ASN A 132 -27.57 -16.95 -17.56
C ASN A 132 -27.97 -15.49 -17.21
N GLN A 133 -27.05 -14.87 -16.46
CA GLN A 133 -26.76 -13.43 -16.44
C GLN A 133 -27.71 -12.53 -15.62
N ARG A 134 -27.22 -12.08 -14.46
CA ARG A 134 -26.90 -10.66 -14.16
C ARG A 134 -26.44 -10.54 -12.71
N ARG A 135 -25.12 -10.39 -12.54
CA ARG A 135 -24.48 -9.87 -11.33
C ARG A 135 -24.77 -8.37 -11.25
N ILE A 136 -25.21 -7.90 -10.08
CA ILE A 136 -25.27 -6.49 -9.73
C ILE A 136 -24.25 -6.30 -8.60
N GLU A 137 -23.23 -5.51 -8.89
CA GLU A 137 -22.18 -5.09 -7.97
C GLU A 137 -22.78 -4.15 -6.91
N GLY A 138 -22.53 -4.44 -5.63
CA GLY A 138 -22.95 -3.61 -4.50
C GLY A 138 -23.26 -4.39 -3.22
N GLU A 139 -23.60 -5.68 -3.33
CA GLU A 139 -23.98 -6.54 -2.18
C GLU A 139 -22.93 -7.63 -1.88
N GLU A 140 -21.95 -7.84 -2.78
CA GLU A 140 -20.92 -8.89 -2.66
C GLU A 140 -19.92 -8.65 -1.49
N ASP A 141 -19.63 -7.41 -1.06
CA ASP A 141 -18.60 -7.18 -0.04
C ASP A 141 -19.03 -7.58 1.38
N VAL A 142 -20.26 -7.25 1.79
CA VAL A 142 -20.77 -7.59 3.13
C VAL A 142 -21.10 -9.08 3.23
N GLU A 143 -21.61 -9.68 2.14
CA GLU A 143 -21.88 -11.12 2.08
C GLU A 143 -20.57 -11.93 2.04
N SER A 144 -19.51 -11.42 1.38
CA SER A 144 -18.19 -12.08 1.39
C SER A 144 -17.51 -12.05 2.75
N VAL A 145 -17.53 -10.92 3.47
CA VAL A 145 -16.93 -10.83 4.81
C VAL A 145 -17.69 -11.72 5.80
N GLY A 146 -19.02 -11.71 5.73
CA GLY A 146 -19.86 -12.60 6.53
C GLY A 146 -19.62 -14.09 6.24
N PHE A 147 -19.27 -14.45 5.00
CA PHE A 147 -18.85 -15.80 4.65
C PHE A 147 -17.47 -16.15 5.22
N LEU A 148 -16.48 -15.26 5.09
CA LEU A 148 -15.10 -15.47 5.57
C LEU A 148 -15.00 -15.59 7.10
N ILE A 149 -15.93 -14.97 7.84
CA ILE A 149 -16.00 -15.05 9.30
C ILE A 149 -16.53 -16.41 9.80
N LYS A 150 -17.18 -17.21 8.95
CA LYS A 150 -17.67 -18.54 9.36
C LYS A 150 -16.51 -19.48 9.64
N TRP A 151 -16.70 -20.31 10.66
CA TRP A 151 -15.76 -21.37 10.98
C TRP A 151 -15.74 -22.41 9.87
N ASP A 152 -14.53 -22.76 9.46
CA ASP A 152 -14.22 -23.95 8.67
C ASP A 152 -13.74 -25.05 9.63
N ASP A 153 -14.06 -26.31 9.32
CA ASP A 153 -13.57 -27.46 10.06
C ASP A 153 -12.03 -27.55 9.98
N ASN A 154 -11.44 -27.08 8.88
CA ASN A 154 -10.00 -27.02 8.66
C ASN A 154 -9.29 -25.86 9.38
N ASP A 155 -10.01 -24.91 9.96
CA ASP A 155 -9.38 -23.77 10.65
C ASP A 155 -8.64 -24.23 11.92
N ASP A 156 -7.41 -23.77 12.11
CA ASP A 156 -6.70 -23.84 13.39
C ASP A 156 -7.44 -23.06 14.50
N GLU A 157 -7.18 -23.37 15.78
CA GLU A 157 -7.68 -22.60 16.92
C GLU A 157 -7.35 -21.10 16.81
N THR A 158 -6.19 -20.71 16.27
CA THR A 158 -5.84 -19.29 16.11
C THR A 158 -6.74 -18.58 15.09
N LEU A 159 -7.00 -19.22 13.95
CA LEU A 159 -7.94 -18.73 12.93
C LEU A 159 -9.37 -18.66 13.47
N LYS A 160 -9.81 -19.71 14.18
CA LYS A 160 -11.12 -19.72 14.86
C LYS A 160 -11.24 -18.57 15.86
N ALA A 161 -10.17 -18.29 16.63
CA ALA A 161 -10.14 -17.17 17.56
C ALA A 161 -10.22 -15.81 16.86
N LEU A 162 -9.48 -15.60 15.75
CA LEU A 162 -9.53 -14.37 14.97
C LEU A 162 -10.91 -14.14 14.33
N LYS A 163 -11.48 -15.18 13.71
CA LYS A 163 -12.83 -15.13 13.12
C LYS A 163 -13.89 -14.82 14.19
N THR A 164 -13.80 -15.47 15.35
CA THR A 164 -14.71 -15.18 16.48
C THR A 164 -14.54 -13.76 17.00
N TYR A 165 -13.31 -13.28 17.16
CA TYR A 165 -13.03 -11.91 17.57
C TYR A 165 -13.64 -10.90 16.58
N ALA A 166 -13.40 -11.09 15.27
CA ALA A 166 -13.94 -10.23 14.24
C ALA A 166 -15.46 -10.15 14.27
N ARG A 167 -16.11 -11.31 14.35
CA ARG A 167 -17.56 -11.40 14.44
C ARG A 167 -18.10 -10.59 15.61
N LEU A 168 -17.51 -10.78 16.80
CA LEU A 168 -17.96 -10.08 18.00
C LEU A 168 -17.77 -8.57 17.87
N VAL A 169 -16.65 -8.11 17.31
CA VAL A 169 -16.41 -6.68 17.10
C VAL A 169 -17.39 -6.08 16.09
N ILE A 170 -17.55 -6.73 14.93
CA ILE A 170 -18.41 -6.24 13.83
C ILE A 170 -19.88 -6.21 14.27
N ASP A 171 -20.37 -7.23 14.97
CA ASP A 171 -21.76 -7.33 15.43
C ASP A 171 -22.07 -6.39 16.61
N THR A 172 -21.06 -5.80 17.27
CA THR A 172 -21.25 -4.98 18.47
C THR A 172 -21.56 -3.52 18.12
N SER A 173 -22.69 -3.02 18.64
CA SER A 173 -23.08 -1.60 18.61
C SER A 173 -22.64 -0.79 19.83
N ASP A 174 -22.17 -1.45 20.89
CA ASP A 174 -21.75 -0.83 22.14
C ASP A 174 -20.31 -0.27 22.04
N ALA A 175 -20.18 1.06 22.08
CA ALA A 175 -18.91 1.76 21.97
C ALA A 175 -17.98 1.54 23.20
N GLU A 176 -18.51 1.30 24.39
CA GLU A 176 -17.70 1.06 25.59
C GLU A 176 -16.98 -0.29 25.49
N LEU A 177 -17.69 -1.31 24.99
CA LEU A 177 -17.10 -2.62 24.73
C LEU A 177 -16.00 -2.53 23.66
N LEU A 178 -16.22 -1.76 22.60
CA LEU A 178 -15.19 -1.53 21.57
C LEU A 178 -13.91 -0.93 22.14
N GLN A 179 -14.04 0.01 23.09
CA GLN A 179 -12.90 0.59 23.78
C GLN A 179 -12.11 -0.43 24.62
N GLN A 180 -12.80 -1.36 25.28
CA GLN A 180 -12.14 -2.40 26.07
C GLN A 180 -11.44 -3.46 25.21
N VAL A 181 -11.98 -3.77 24.03
CA VAL A 181 -11.43 -4.83 23.16
C VAL A 181 -10.39 -4.32 22.16
N ALA A 182 -10.38 -3.02 21.81
CA ALA A 182 -9.45 -2.44 20.85
C ALA A 182 -7.95 -2.80 21.09
N PRO A 183 -7.43 -2.84 22.34
CA PRO A 183 -6.05 -3.27 22.61
C PRO A 183 -5.73 -4.72 22.18
N SER A 184 -6.75 -5.56 22.01
CA SER A 184 -6.60 -6.96 21.57
C SER A 184 -6.50 -7.10 20.05
N PHE A 185 -6.66 -6.00 19.29
CA PHE A 185 -6.58 -6.00 17.83
C PHE A 185 -5.12 -6.06 17.34
N ASN A 186 -4.49 -7.22 17.51
CA ASN A 186 -3.08 -7.43 17.19
C ASN A 186 -2.87 -7.72 15.70
N PHE A 187 -2.27 -6.77 14.98
CA PHE A 187 -1.97 -6.86 13.54
C PHE A 187 -1.08 -8.06 13.17
N ARG A 188 -0.20 -8.51 14.07
CA ARG A 188 0.69 -9.66 13.81
C ARG A 188 -0.09 -10.95 13.62
N SER A 189 -1.15 -11.15 14.40
CA SER A 189 -2.01 -12.33 14.26
C SER A 189 -2.71 -12.33 12.90
N TRP A 190 -3.14 -11.16 12.44
CA TRP A 190 -3.72 -10.98 11.10
C TRP A 190 -2.71 -11.18 9.98
N TYR A 191 -1.47 -10.72 10.17
CA TYR A 191 -0.37 -10.97 9.22
C TYR A 191 -0.12 -12.48 9.03
N LEU A 192 -0.05 -13.23 10.13
CA LEU A 192 0.19 -14.68 10.10
C LEU A 192 -0.99 -15.47 9.53
N ALA A 193 -2.22 -14.96 9.66
CA ALA A 193 -3.41 -15.55 9.05
C ALA A 193 -3.40 -15.44 7.51
N GLY A 194 -2.62 -14.52 6.95
CA GLY A 194 -2.47 -14.34 5.51
C GLY A 194 -3.63 -13.58 4.85
N ASP A 195 -3.57 -13.48 3.53
CA ASP A 195 -4.42 -12.59 2.72
C ASP A 195 -5.91 -13.00 2.73
N ALA A 196 -6.22 -14.27 3.00
CA ALA A 196 -7.59 -14.76 3.05
C ALA A 196 -8.48 -14.04 4.10
N LEU A 197 -7.89 -13.54 5.19
CA LEU A 197 -8.59 -12.78 6.23
C LEU A 197 -8.38 -11.27 6.13
N PHE A 198 -7.69 -10.77 5.10
CA PHE A 198 -7.46 -9.34 4.94
C PHE A 198 -8.76 -8.50 4.82
N PRO A 199 -9.80 -8.93 4.07
CA PRO A 199 -11.09 -8.22 4.05
C PRO A 199 -11.75 -8.16 5.44
N VAL A 200 -11.61 -9.23 6.23
CA VAL A 200 -12.14 -9.29 7.60
C VAL A 200 -11.37 -8.34 8.51
N PHE A 201 -10.04 -8.28 8.38
CA PHE A 201 -9.21 -7.30 9.09
C PHE A 201 -9.65 -5.87 8.82
N LEU A 202 -9.91 -5.52 7.55
CA LEU A 202 -10.39 -4.19 7.17
C LEU A 202 -11.74 -3.87 7.81
N ALA A 203 -12.70 -4.80 7.75
CA ALA A 203 -14.02 -4.61 8.36
C ALA A 203 -13.95 -4.37 9.88
N VAL A 204 -13.11 -5.14 10.59
CA VAL A 204 -12.88 -4.94 12.03
C VAL A 204 -12.25 -3.58 12.31
N ARG A 205 -11.25 -3.17 11.53
CA ARG A 205 -10.61 -1.86 11.67
C ARG A 205 -11.60 -0.73 11.39
N GLU A 206 -12.40 -0.83 10.34
CA GLU A 206 -13.42 0.16 10.00
C GLU A 206 -14.44 0.32 11.12
N ARG A 207 -14.85 -0.79 11.74
CA ARG A 207 -15.71 -0.74 12.93
C ARG A 207 -15.09 0.04 14.08
N PHE A 208 -13.80 -0.15 14.36
CA PHE A 208 -13.07 0.60 15.39
C PHE A 208 -12.85 2.08 15.04
N LEU A 209 -12.85 2.43 13.75
CA LEU A 209 -12.65 3.81 13.30
C LEU A 209 -13.97 4.53 12.99
N ALA A 210 -15.11 3.87 13.18
CA ALA A 210 -16.44 4.41 12.95
C ALA A 210 -16.70 5.70 13.77
N THR A 211 -17.66 6.49 13.31
CA THR A 211 -17.94 7.83 13.87
C THR A 211 -18.47 7.81 15.30
N ASP A 212 -19.10 6.70 15.71
CA ASP A 212 -19.65 6.43 17.04
C ASP A 212 -18.59 6.02 18.08
N THR A 213 -17.34 5.78 17.67
CA THR A 213 -16.25 5.34 18.56
C THR A 213 -15.44 6.51 19.14
N SER A 214 -14.89 6.30 20.35
CA SER A 214 -14.08 7.30 21.05
C SER A 214 -12.72 7.54 20.37
N SER A 215 -12.13 8.73 20.58
CA SER A 215 -10.79 9.06 20.05
C SER A 215 -9.69 8.13 20.60
N SER A 216 -9.84 7.67 21.85
CA SER A 216 -8.91 6.73 22.48
C SER A 216 -8.85 5.38 21.77
N VAL A 217 -9.99 4.89 21.23
CA VAL A 217 -10.00 3.69 20.37
C VAL A 217 -9.13 3.91 19.14
N LYS A 218 -9.33 5.04 18.44
CA LYS A 218 -8.59 5.38 17.21
C LYS A 218 -7.08 5.49 17.46
N GLU A 219 -6.70 6.09 18.58
CA GLU A 219 -5.31 6.17 19.02
C GLU A 219 -4.73 4.78 19.36
N THR A 220 -5.50 3.92 20.00
CA THR A 220 -5.11 2.53 20.30
C THR A 220 -4.85 1.75 19.02
N ILE A 221 -5.69 1.88 17.99
CA ILE A 221 -5.48 1.22 16.69
C ILE A 221 -4.19 1.74 16.01
N LEU A 222 -3.89 3.03 16.13
CA LEU A 222 -2.63 3.59 15.64
C LEU A 222 -1.42 3.05 16.42
N GLU A 223 -1.56 2.82 17.73
CA GLU A 223 -0.52 2.18 18.55
C GLU A 223 -0.31 0.71 18.17
N GLN A 224 -1.38 -0.02 17.82
CA GLN A 224 -1.25 -1.39 17.32
C GLN A 224 -0.46 -1.45 16.01
N LEU A 225 -0.64 -0.49 15.10
CA LEU A 225 0.18 -0.37 13.89
C LEU A 225 1.67 -0.13 14.21
N ARG A 226 1.96 0.68 15.24
CA ARG A 226 3.34 0.95 15.70
C ARG A 226 3.97 -0.31 16.29
N SER A 227 3.27 -0.96 17.22
CA SER A 227 3.69 -2.22 17.82
C SER A 227 3.86 -3.32 16.78
N PHE A 228 3.05 -3.31 15.72
CA PHE A 228 3.19 -4.28 14.63
C PHE A 228 4.57 -4.22 13.99
N ALA A 229 5.09 -3.02 13.72
CA ALA A 229 6.43 -2.84 13.14
C ALA A 229 7.57 -3.02 14.15
N ASP A 230 7.26 -3.29 15.42
CA ASP A 230 8.27 -3.45 16.46
C ASP A 230 9.07 -4.76 16.31
N ARG A 231 10.27 -4.70 16.88
CA ARG A 231 11.38 -5.66 16.79
C ARG A 231 10.98 -7.10 17.03
N ASP A 232 10.15 -7.34 18.04
CA ASP A 232 10.07 -8.61 18.73
C ASP A 232 9.49 -9.76 17.90
N GLY A 233 8.73 -9.46 16.84
CA GLY A 233 8.20 -10.54 15.98
C GLY A 233 8.73 -10.56 14.56
N TRP A 234 9.59 -9.63 14.16
CA TRP A 234 10.22 -9.61 12.83
C TRP A 234 11.68 -10.03 12.85
N MET A 235 12.30 -10.07 14.02
CA MET A 235 13.68 -10.51 14.20
C MET A 235 13.77 -11.87 14.86
N LYS A 236 14.83 -12.61 14.53
CA LYS A 236 15.29 -13.83 15.21
C LYS A 236 16.47 -13.46 16.11
N ILE A 237 16.44 -13.94 17.35
CA ILE A 237 17.53 -13.78 18.31
C ILE A 237 18.40 -15.04 18.24
N GLN A 238 19.43 -15.02 17.39
CA GLN A 238 20.44 -16.10 17.38
C GLN A 238 21.51 -15.89 18.47
N SER A 239 21.74 -14.65 18.89
CA SER A 239 22.65 -14.29 19.99
C SER A 239 22.20 -12.96 20.62
N PRO A 240 22.44 -12.72 21.92
CA PRO A 240 21.97 -11.51 22.62
C PRO A 240 22.41 -10.21 21.95
N ASP A 241 23.57 -10.22 21.29
CA ASP A 241 24.23 -9.01 20.80
C ASP A 241 23.94 -8.70 19.31
N LYS A 242 23.25 -9.60 18.58
CA LYS A 242 23.02 -9.45 17.13
C LYS A 242 21.65 -9.99 16.71
N PRO A 243 20.57 -9.20 16.88
CA PRO A 243 19.29 -9.56 16.28
C PRO A 243 19.40 -9.52 14.76
N MET A 244 18.81 -10.51 14.08
CA MET A 244 18.75 -10.58 12.63
C MET A 244 17.30 -10.61 12.17
N TRP A 245 17.02 -10.07 10.99
CA TRP A 245 15.71 -10.26 10.37
C TRP A 245 15.43 -11.74 10.12
N LYS A 246 14.16 -12.13 10.19
CA LYS A 246 13.73 -13.46 9.74
C LYS A 246 13.97 -13.62 8.23
N ASP A 247 14.09 -14.87 7.79
CA ASP A 247 14.46 -15.19 6.39
C ASP A 247 13.23 -15.21 5.47
N ASP A 248 12.03 -15.41 6.03
CA ASP A 248 10.73 -15.54 5.37
C ASP A 248 9.94 -14.22 5.29
N LEU A 249 10.64 -13.08 5.39
CA LEU A 249 9.99 -11.77 5.31
C LEU A 249 9.54 -11.46 3.89
N GLY A 250 8.23 -11.39 3.68
CA GLY A 250 7.62 -10.96 2.44
C GLY A 250 6.44 -10.02 2.67
N ALA A 251 6.14 -9.22 1.65
CA ALA A 251 4.95 -8.40 1.61
C ALA A 251 3.70 -9.27 1.35
N ASN A 252 2.67 -9.02 2.13
CA ASN A 252 1.30 -9.51 1.93
C ASN A 252 0.33 -8.32 1.86
N GLU A 253 -0.96 -8.56 1.61
CA GLU A 253 -1.95 -7.48 1.45
C GLU A 253 -2.00 -6.55 2.66
N LEU A 254 -1.91 -7.11 3.88
CA LEU A 254 -1.89 -6.33 5.12
C LEU A 254 -0.69 -5.37 5.18
N THR A 255 0.52 -5.84 4.86
CA THR A 255 1.73 -5.01 4.91
C THR A 255 1.77 -3.96 3.79
N GLN A 256 1.26 -4.28 2.59
CA GLN A 256 1.08 -3.32 1.51
C GLN A 256 0.06 -2.24 1.88
N TRP A 257 -1.03 -2.64 2.53
CA TRP A 257 -1.99 -1.71 3.09
C TRP A 257 -1.37 -0.83 4.17
N CYS A 258 -0.57 -1.40 5.10
CA CYS A 258 0.15 -0.65 6.12
C CYS A 258 1.12 0.36 5.49
N LYS A 259 1.84 -0.01 4.42
CA LYS A 259 2.72 0.89 3.65
C LYS A 259 1.94 2.09 3.11
N SER A 260 0.83 1.83 2.42
CA SER A 260 -0.03 2.87 1.83
C SER A 260 -0.64 3.76 2.91
N HIS A 261 -1.06 3.19 4.04
CA HIS A 261 -1.59 3.96 5.15
C HIS A 261 -0.52 4.85 5.81
N CYS A 262 0.69 4.33 6.02
CA CYS A 262 1.80 5.11 6.55
C CYS A 262 2.20 6.26 5.62
N GLN A 263 2.19 6.04 4.30
CA GLN A 263 2.41 7.08 3.31
C GLN A 263 1.43 8.25 3.48
N MET A 264 0.14 7.96 3.64
CA MET A 264 -0.89 8.99 3.85
C MET A 264 -0.68 9.76 5.17
N LEU A 265 -0.35 9.06 6.26
CA LEU A 265 -0.15 9.68 7.58
C LEU A 265 1.09 10.58 7.66
N VAL A 266 2.15 10.24 6.91
CA VAL A 266 3.39 11.04 6.80
C VAL A 266 3.12 12.43 6.22
N GLU A 267 2.08 12.58 5.41
CA GLU A 267 1.69 13.85 4.80
C GLU A 267 0.87 14.74 5.73
N THR A 268 0.28 14.19 6.81
CA THR A 268 -0.65 14.92 7.68
C THR A 268 0.03 15.93 8.62
N SER A 269 1.10 15.54 9.31
CA SER A 269 1.79 16.42 10.26
C SER A 269 3.29 16.10 10.39
N ARG A 270 4.08 17.06 10.88
CA ARG A 270 5.54 16.90 11.08
C ARG A 270 5.89 15.91 12.20
N GLU A 271 5.12 15.89 13.29
CA GLU A 271 5.34 14.95 14.40
C GLU A 271 4.98 13.53 13.97
N SER A 272 3.83 13.37 13.31
CA SER A 272 3.44 12.11 12.66
C SER A 272 4.53 11.64 11.69
N ARG A 273 5.16 12.56 10.97
CA ARG A 273 6.23 12.20 10.03
C ARG A 273 7.44 11.57 10.70
N ARG A 274 7.93 12.12 11.81
CA ARG A 274 9.09 11.54 12.53
C ARG A 274 8.80 10.14 13.06
N LEU A 275 7.58 9.92 13.53
CA LEU A 275 7.16 8.64 14.11
C LEU A 275 6.80 7.60 13.04
N ILE A 276 6.11 8.00 11.97
CA ILE A 276 5.54 7.08 10.98
C ILE A 276 6.49 6.81 9.80
N PHE A 277 7.42 7.73 9.48
CA PHE A 277 8.33 7.53 8.36
C PHE A 277 9.18 6.24 8.47
N PRO A 278 9.77 5.88 9.63
CA PRO A 278 10.47 4.61 9.76
C PRO A 278 9.57 3.39 9.55
N LEU A 279 8.29 3.47 9.95
CA LEU A 279 7.31 2.40 9.72
C LEU A 279 7.03 2.25 8.23
N TRP A 280 6.85 3.36 7.52
CA TRP A 280 6.65 3.36 6.07
C TRP A 280 7.82 2.71 5.33
N VAL A 281 9.05 3.08 5.71
CA VAL A 281 10.27 2.50 5.15
C VAL A 281 10.36 1.00 5.46
N PHE A 282 10.00 0.60 6.69
CA PHE A 282 9.97 -0.81 7.08
C PHE A 282 9.00 -1.62 6.22
N PHE A 283 7.73 -1.20 6.07
CA PHE A 283 6.77 -1.94 5.25
C PHE A 283 7.16 -1.97 3.78
N ALA A 284 7.71 -0.88 3.24
CA ALA A 284 8.22 -0.87 1.87
C ALA A 284 9.42 -1.80 1.66
N SER A 285 10.19 -2.07 2.71
CA SER A 285 11.32 -3.00 2.64
C SER A 285 10.90 -4.46 2.49
N LEU A 286 9.64 -4.80 2.81
CA LEU A 286 9.10 -6.15 2.66
C LEU A 286 8.77 -6.47 1.20
N GLU A 287 8.72 -5.47 0.33
CA GLU A 287 8.48 -5.64 -1.10
C GLU A 287 9.74 -6.09 -1.83
N ASP A 288 9.53 -6.74 -2.97
CA ASP A 288 10.60 -7.28 -3.79
C ASP A 288 11.60 -6.20 -4.20
N GLY A 289 12.89 -6.52 -4.06
CA GLY A 289 13.97 -5.61 -4.38
C GLY A 289 14.14 -4.43 -3.43
N ASN A 290 13.47 -4.39 -2.26
CA ASN A 290 13.57 -3.29 -1.28
C ASN A 290 14.16 -3.68 0.09
N ALA A 291 14.68 -4.90 0.24
CA ALA A 291 15.19 -5.42 1.51
C ALA A 291 16.34 -4.58 2.13
N ASP A 292 17.09 -3.82 1.32
CA ASP A 292 18.14 -2.93 1.80
C ASP A 292 17.60 -1.74 2.62
N LEU A 293 16.34 -1.34 2.41
CA LEU A 293 15.70 -0.21 3.09
C LEU A 293 15.50 -0.41 4.59
N ARG A 294 15.42 -1.65 5.09
CA ARG A 294 15.29 -1.95 6.54
C ARG A 294 16.62 -2.06 7.28
N GLY A 295 17.75 -2.06 6.56
CA GLY A 295 19.09 -2.20 7.15
C GLY A 295 19.24 -3.43 8.05
N ARG A 296 20.11 -3.35 9.06
CA ARG A 296 20.40 -4.48 9.96
C ARG A 296 19.45 -4.59 11.17
N GLY A 297 18.58 -3.61 11.36
CA GLY A 297 17.63 -3.53 12.47
C GLY A 297 16.93 -2.17 12.47
N PRO A 298 16.02 -1.91 13.42
CA PRO A 298 15.33 -0.62 13.48
C PRO A 298 16.32 0.49 13.82
N ASP A 299 16.30 1.52 12.99
CA ASP A 299 17.19 2.66 13.10
C ASP A 299 16.46 3.85 13.70
N SER A 300 17.22 4.82 14.21
CA SER A 300 16.64 6.13 14.53
C SER A 300 16.06 6.76 13.27
N TYR A 301 15.12 7.71 13.44
CA TYR A 301 14.54 8.46 12.33
C TYR A 301 15.63 9.04 11.41
N ASP A 302 16.66 9.67 11.98
CA ASP A 302 17.76 10.31 11.24
C ASP A 302 18.56 9.30 10.42
N LYS A 303 18.92 8.16 11.01
CA LYS A 303 19.65 7.10 10.31
C LYS A 303 18.78 6.41 9.26
N CYS A 304 17.47 6.31 9.50
CA CYS A 304 16.50 5.82 8.52
C CYS A 304 16.42 6.75 7.29
N ILE A 305 16.35 8.07 7.50
CA ILE A 305 16.39 9.08 6.42
C ILE A 305 17.71 8.97 5.65
N ALA A 306 18.85 8.94 6.34
CA ALA A 306 20.17 8.82 5.71
C ALA A 306 20.27 7.58 4.82
N ARG A 307 19.78 6.44 5.31
CA ARG A 307 19.76 5.17 4.58
C ARG A 307 18.87 5.23 3.34
N VAL A 308 17.67 5.83 3.44
CA VAL A 308 16.79 6.03 2.28
C VAL A 308 17.46 6.93 1.24
N ILE A 309 18.11 8.03 1.63
CA ILE A 309 18.80 8.90 0.67
C ILE A 309 19.98 8.18 0.02
N CYS A 310 20.61 7.22 0.69
CA CYS A 310 21.68 6.39 0.13
C CYS A 310 21.19 5.16 -0.66
N SER A 311 19.87 4.96 -0.81
CA SER A 311 19.31 3.69 -1.29
C SER A 311 19.54 3.40 -2.79
N TYR A 312 20.01 4.38 -3.57
CA TYR A 312 20.34 4.22 -4.98
C TYR A 312 21.85 4.03 -5.24
N PHE A 313 22.67 4.01 -4.19
CA PHE A 313 24.12 3.85 -4.33
C PHE A 313 24.56 2.55 -5.02
N GLY A 314 23.75 1.48 -4.95
CA GLY A 314 24.08 0.15 -5.48
C GLY A 314 23.49 -0.15 -6.86
N ALA A 315 24.28 -0.79 -7.74
CA ALA A 315 23.89 -1.21 -9.09
C ALA A 315 23.06 -2.51 -9.15
N ARG A 316 22.09 -2.67 -8.24
CA ARG A 316 21.20 -3.85 -8.21
C ARG A 316 19.86 -3.51 -8.84
N GLU A 317 19.11 -4.53 -9.22
CA GLU A 317 17.68 -4.37 -9.51
C GLU A 317 16.98 -3.92 -8.23
N LEU A 318 16.58 -2.64 -8.20
CA LEU A 318 15.92 -2.04 -7.06
C LEU A 318 14.41 -2.10 -7.24
N GLY A 319 13.71 -2.42 -6.16
CA GLY A 319 12.26 -2.33 -6.08
C GLY A 319 11.74 -0.88 -6.14
N PRO A 320 10.41 -0.70 -6.27
CA PRO A 320 9.78 0.61 -6.33
C PRO A 320 9.97 1.35 -5.00
N ARG A 321 10.82 2.39 -5.00
CA ARG A 321 11.16 3.19 -3.81
C ARG A 321 11.15 4.70 -4.05
N GLY A 322 10.80 5.14 -5.26
CA GLY A 322 10.87 6.54 -5.68
C GLY A 322 10.04 7.50 -4.82
N VAL A 323 8.88 7.05 -4.34
CA VAL A 323 7.99 7.86 -3.49
C VAL A 323 8.61 8.13 -2.12
N ILE A 324 9.17 7.08 -1.48
CA ILE A 324 9.84 7.17 -0.18
C ILE A 324 11.11 8.01 -0.28
N PHE A 325 11.88 7.80 -1.34
CA PHE A 325 13.07 8.59 -1.62
C PHE A 325 12.75 10.08 -1.78
N ARG A 326 11.72 10.41 -2.57
CA ARG A 326 11.25 11.80 -2.74
C ARG A 326 10.81 12.42 -1.42
N ALA A 327 10.10 11.66 -0.58
CA ALA A 327 9.70 12.13 0.73
C ALA A 327 10.91 12.44 1.62
N ALA A 328 11.92 11.55 1.68
CA ALA A 328 13.14 11.78 2.45
C ALA A 328 13.91 13.04 2.01
N VAL A 329 14.05 13.24 0.70
CA VAL A 329 14.71 14.43 0.14
C VAL A 329 13.92 15.69 0.46
N LYS A 330 12.58 15.66 0.28
CA LYS A 330 11.69 16.78 0.61
C LYS A 330 11.80 17.18 2.08
N GLU A 331 11.94 16.21 2.99
CA GLU A 331 12.15 16.51 4.41
C GLU A 331 13.45 17.25 4.68
N CYS A 332 14.53 16.84 4.04
CA CYS A 332 15.82 17.50 4.18
C CYS A 332 15.76 18.93 3.64
N GLU A 333 15.18 19.13 2.46
CA GLU A 333 15.01 20.46 1.85
C GLU A 333 14.16 21.39 2.72
N LEU A 334 13.01 20.91 3.23
CA LEU A 334 12.16 21.69 4.13
C LEU A 334 12.87 22.02 5.44
N ALA A 335 13.72 21.13 5.95
CA ALA A 335 14.52 21.40 7.14
C ALA A 335 15.58 22.47 6.87
N ILE A 336 16.29 22.41 5.74
CA ILE A 336 17.30 23.39 5.35
C ILE A 336 16.68 24.78 5.20
N ARG A 337 15.56 24.88 4.45
CA ARG A 337 14.82 26.15 4.28
C ARG A 337 14.26 26.71 5.58
N GLY A 338 13.92 25.82 6.51
CA GLY A 338 13.49 26.17 7.88
C GLY A 338 14.63 26.51 8.85
N GLY A 339 15.87 26.66 8.36
CA GLY A 339 17.04 27.03 9.19
C GLY A 339 17.65 25.90 10.02
N ARG A 340 17.22 24.64 9.79
CA ARG A 340 17.66 23.45 10.55
C ARG A 340 18.76 22.66 9.83
N SER A 341 19.70 23.37 9.22
CA SER A 341 20.81 22.74 8.48
C SER A 341 21.71 21.88 9.37
N ASN A 342 21.81 22.20 10.67
CA ASN A 342 22.60 21.41 11.63
C ASN A 342 22.00 20.01 11.86
N ASP A 343 20.67 19.88 11.92
CA ASP A 343 19.97 18.58 11.99
C ASP A 343 20.35 17.73 10.77
N ILE A 344 20.37 18.35 9.58
CA ILE A 344 20.71 17.64 8.34
C ILE A 344 22.18 17.26 8.30
N ARG A 345 23.09 18.08 8.84
CA ARG A 345 24.51 17.69 8.99
C ARG A 345 24.67 16.47 9.92
N ALA A 346 23.86 16.35 10.97
CA ALA A 346 23.85 15.16 11.81
C ALA A 346 23.39 13.92 11.02
N ILE A 347 22.34 14.03 10.20
CA ILE A 347 21.89 12.95 9.30
C ILE A 347 23.00 12.57 8.30
N LEU A 348 23.65 13.56 7.68
CA LEU A 348 24.71 13.36 6.71
C LEU A 348 25.98 12.75 7.33
N SER A 349 26.18 12.85 8.65
CA SER A 349 27.34 12.24 9.33
C SER A 349 27.33 10.70 9.32
N HIS A 350 26.18 10.08 9.03
CA HIS A 350 26.05 8.62 9.03
C HIS A 350 26.75 7.92 7.86
N TYR A 351 27.00 8.63 6.74
CA TYR A 351 27.68 8.08 5.57
C TYR A 351 28.63 9.12 4.96
N PRO A 352 29.68 8.69 4.23
CA PRO A 352 30.53 9.64 3.49
C PRO A 352 29.72 10.45 2.47
N PRO A 353 30.04 11.75 2.25
CA PRO A 353 29.36 12.62 1.28
C PRO A 353 29.21 12.00 -0.12
N VAL A 354 30.23 11.28 -0.58
CA VAL A 354 30.24 10.64 -1.90
C VAL A 354 29.12 9.59 -2.07
N VAL A 355 28.72 8.92 -0.98
CA VAL A 355 27.65 7.90 -1.00
C VAL A 355 26.30 8.58 -1.26
N PHE A 356 26.04 9.69 -0.56
CA PHE A 356 24.85 10.50 -0.79
C PHE A 356 24.81 11.05 -2.20
N LEU A 357 25.90 11.64 -2.69
CA LEU A 357 25.95 12.24 -4.01
C LEU A 357 25.73 11.23 -5.13
N ARG A 358 26.36 10.05 -5.06
CA ARG A 358 26.12 8.98 -6.05
C ARG A 358 24.67 8.54 -6.07
N SER A 359 24.09 8.27 -4.89
CA SER A 359 22.69 7.88 -4.77
C SER A 359 21.74 8.97 -5.29
N LEU A 360 21.98 10.24 -4.93
CA LEU A 360 21.22 11.39 -5.43
C LEU A 360 21.34 11.56 -6.95
N ILE A 361 22.45 11.17 -7.57
CA ILE A 361 22.63 11.30 -9.03
C ILE A 361 22.05 10.10 -9.79
N GLN A 362 22.08 8.91 -9.20
CA GLN A 362 21.51 7.69 -9.76
C GLN A 362 19.99 7.63 -9.63
N ASN A 363 19.40 8.51 -8.82
CA ASN A 363 17.98 8.48 -8.54
C ASN A 363 17.13 8.80 -9.80
N PRO A 364 16.07 8.03 -10.11
CA PRO A 364 15.18 8.30 -11.24
C PRO A 364 13.96 9.17 -10.88
N SER A 365 13.79 9.55 -9.61
CA SER A 365 12.50 10.01 -9.06
C SER A 365 12.44 11.49 -8.70
N VAL A 366 13.58 12.12 -8.45
CA VAL A 366 13.72 13.47 -7.91
C VAL A 366 14.64 14.25 -8.81
N SER A 367 14.15 15.40 -9.25
CA SER A 367 14.86 16.31 -10.14
C SER A 367 15.78 17.26 -9.38
N TRP A 368 16.76 17.84 -10.07
CA TRP A 368 17.76 18.73 -9.47
C TRP A 368 17.17 19.86 -8.61
N HIS A 369 16.11 20.54 -9.09
CA HIS A 369 15.49 21.67 -8.39
C HIS A 369 14.83 21.29 -7.06
N GLN A 370 14.54 20.00 -6.85
CA GLN A 370 13.95 19.49 -5.63
C GLN A 370 15.00 19.05 -4.60
N MET A 371 16.29 19.10 -4.95
CA MET A 371 17.39 18.67 -4.07
C MET A 371 18.56 19.65 -4.07
N SER A 372 18.36 20.87 -4.58
CA SER A 372 19.44 21.85 -4.77
C SER A 372 20.03 22.33 -3.46
N ASP A 373 19.19 22.53 -2.43
CA ASP A 373 19.64 23.05 -1.14
C ASP A 373 20.44 21.97 -0.39
N LEU A 374 19.97 20.73 -0.46
CA LEU A 374 20.67 19.55 0.08
C LEU A 374 22.01 19.32 -0.61
N LEU A 375 22.05 19.37 -1.95
CA LEU A 375 23.30 19.23 -2.71
C LEU A 375 24.28 20.35 -2.41
N SER A 376 23.79 21.59 -2.29
CA SER A 376 24.62 22.73 -1.89
C SER A 376 25.19 22.52 -0.50
N LEU A 377 24.40 22.02 0.46
CA LEU A 377 24.88 21.74 1.81
C LEU A 377 25.98 20.67 1.86
N ILE A 378 25.90 19.65 0.99
CA ILE A 378 26.88 18.57 0.89
C ILE A 378 28.17 19.03 0.18
N THR A 379 28.04 19.87 -0.85
CA THR A 379 29.17 20.24 -1.75
C THR A 379 29.94 21.49 -1.32
N ASN A 380 29.30 22.40 -0.59
CA ASN A 380 29.85 23.72 -0.27
C ASN A 380 31.18 23.63 0.49
N GLY A 381 32.24 24.17 -0.12
CA GLY A 381 33.58 24.30 0.45
C GLY A 381 34.49 23.08 0.27
N VAL A 382 34.04 22.04 -0.45
CA VAL A 382 34.77 20.78 -0.71
C VAL A 382 34.59 20.29 -2.16
N GLU A 383 34.27 21.20 -3.09
CA GLU A 383 33.86 20.88 -4.46
C GLU A 383 34.94 20.13 -5.25
N ALA A 384 36.19 20.57 -5.15
CA ALA A 384 37.32 19.95 -5.84
C ALA A 384 37.61 18.52 -5.33
N ASP A 385 37.51 18.31 -4.02
CA ASP A 385 37.72 17.01 -3.38
C ASP A 385 36.60 16.03 -3.76
N ILE A 386 35.34 16.49 -3.75
CA ILE A 386 34.20 15.71 -4.21
C ILE A 386 34.37 15.28 -5.67
N LEU A 387 34.80 16.19 -6.55
CA LEU A 387 35.01 15.87 -7.95
C LEU A 387 36.09 14.80 -8.13
N LYS A 388 37.17 14.88 -7.35
CA LYS A 388 38.23 13.87 -7.32
C LYS A 388 37.71 12.51 -6.85
N GLU A 389 36.95 12.45 -5.76
CA GLU A 389 36.36 11.19 -5.24
C GLU A 389 35.30 10.60 -6.18
N MET A 390 34.54 11.45 -6.86
CA MET A 390 33.51 11.06 -7.83
C MET A 390 34.09 10.65 -9.18
N SER A 391 35.36 10.95 -9.47
CA SER A 391 35.99 10.75 -10.78
C SER A 391 35.85 9.32 -11.29
N GLY A 392 36.09 8.32 -10.43
CA GLY A 392 35.98 6.91 -10.82
C GLY A 392 34.55 6.48 -11.19
N PHE A 393 33.53 7.08 -10.57
CA PHE A 393 32.13 6.83 -10.89
C PHE A 393 31.69 7.57 -12.16
N LEU A 394 32.05 8.85 -12.29
CA LEU A 394 31.72 9.67 -13.47
C LEU A 394 32.39 9.13 -14.75
N SER A 395 33.54 8.49 -14.61
CA SER A 395 34.26 7.83 -15.70
C SER A 395 33.69 6.45 -16.06
N ASN A 396 32.79 5.89 -15.25
CA ASN A 396 32.21 4.56 -15.45
C ASN A 396 30.70 4.59 -15.13
N LEU A 397 29.97 5.48 -15.81
CA LEU A 397 28.55 5.65 -15.54
C LEU A 397 27.74 4.45 -16.06
N PRO A 398 26.83 3.87 -15.25
CA PRO A 398 25.82 2.95 -15.76
C PRO A 398 24.89 3.66 -16.74
N GLU A 399 23.99 2.91 -17.39
CA GLU A 399 22.89 3.53 -18.13
C GLU A 399 22.08 4.42 -17.17
N MET A 400 21.96 5.70 -17.54
CA MET A 400 21.29 6.71 -16.72
C MET A 400 19.92 7.04 -17.30
N HIS A 401 18.95 7.23 -16.43
CA HIS A 401 17.65 7.73 -16.81
C HIS A 401 17.68 9.26 -16.97
N THR A 402 16.97 9.77 -17.97
CA THR A 402 16.72 11.21 -18.10
C THR A 402 15.51 11.58 -17.25
N ILE A 403 15.60 12.72 -16.56
CA ILE A 403 14.49 13.27 -15.80
C ILE A 403 13.90 14.43 -16.59
N ARG A 404 12.59 14.38 -16.84
CA ARG A 404 11.89 15.48 -17.49
C ARG A 404 11.73 16.65 -16.51
N SER A 405 12.29 17.80 -16.85
CA SER A 405 12.16 19.03 -16.08
C SER A 405 11.63 20.15 -16.98
N GLY A 406 10.31 20.34 -16.97
CA GLY A 406 9.63 21.26 -17.88
C GLY A 406 9.65 20.76 -19.32
N ARG A 407 10.23 21.55 -20.23
CA ARG A 407 10.34 21.24 -21.66
C ARG A 407 11.63 20.49 -22.03
N SER A 408 12.61 20.40 -21.13
CA SER A 408 13.91 19.80 -21.40
C SER A 408 14.13 18.49 -20.61
N LEU A 409 14.88 17.57 -21.21
CA LEU A 409 15.43 16.41 -20.51
C LEU A 409 16.70 16.84 -19.77
N LYS A 410 16.82 16.42 -18.51
CA LYS A 410 17.97 16.72 -17.67
C LYS A 410 18.65 15.43 -17.20
N LEU A 411 19.97 15.50 -17.12
CA LEU A 411 20.86 14.43 -16.65
C LEU A 411 21.52 14.91 -15.36
N LEU A 412 21.20 14.25 -14.25
CA LEU A 412 21.69 14.64 -12.92
C LEU A 412 23.23 14.67 -12.79
N PRO A 413 24.01 13.76 -13.42
CA PRO A 413 25.47 13.86 -13.39
C PRO A 413 25.98 15.20 -13.94
N PHE A 414 25.31 15.74 -14.96
CA PHE A 414 25.68 17.01 -15.58
C PHE A 414 25.26 18.22 -14.78
N ASP A 415 24.09 18.16 -14.16
CA ASP A 415 23.69 19.21 -13.23
C ASP A 415 24.64 19.27 -12.02
N LEU A 416 25.16 18.12 -11.55
CA LEU A 416 26.24 18.11 -10.55
C LEU A 416 27.48 18.82 -11.07
N LEU A 417 27.99 18.43 -12.23
CA LEU A 417 29.18 19.05 -12.81
C LEU A 417 29.00 20.56 -12.98
N ARG A 418 27.83 21.02 -13.44
CA ARG A 418 27.53 22.44 -13.57
C ARG A 418 27.52 23.16 -12.22
N HIS A 419 26.97 22.54 -11.19
CA HIS A 419 26.91 23.08 -9.83
C HIS A 419 28.29 23.25 -9.22
N LEU A 420 29.17 22.26 -9.38
CA LEU A 420 30.52 22.29 -8.80
C LEU A 420 31.39 23.42 -9.36
N ILE A 421 31.21 23.83 -10.62
CA ILE A 421 32.03 24.89 -11.27
C ILE A 421 32.11 26.17 -10.43
N VAL A 422 31.03 26.53 -9.73
CA VAL A 422 30.95 27.78 -8.96
C VAL A 422 31.94 27.79 -7.79
N GLY A 423 32.24 26.63 -7.21
CA GLY A 423 33.15 26.48 -6.06
C GLY A 423 34.56 26.01 -6.42
N LEU A 424 34.88 25.82 -7.71
CA LEU A 424 36.21 25.38 -8.12
C LEU A 424 37.23 26.53 -8.06
N PRO A 425 38.50 26.25 -7.70
CA PRO A 425 39.54 27.26 -7.68
C PRO A 425 39.89 27.77 -9.08
N VAL A 426 40.45 28.98 -9.17
CA VAL A 426 40.74 29.65 -10.46
C VAL A 426 41.77 28.90 -11.30
N ASP A 427 42.72 28.22 -10.65
CA ASP A 427 43.77 27.41 -11.26
C ASP A 427 43.38 25.93 -11.38
N PHE A 428 42.09 25.61 -11.21
CA PHE A 428 41.58 24.25 -11.24
C PHE A 428 42.05 23.46 -12.48
N LYS A 429 42.44 22.21 -12.26
CA LYS A 429 42.70 21.24 -13.31
C LYS A 429 41.88 19.99 -13.08
N VAL A 430 41.31 19.46 -14.15
CA VAL A 430 40.53 18.23 -14.12
C VAL A 430 41.40 17.08 -13.59
N PRO A 431 40.93 16.32 -12.60
CA PRO A 431 41.67 15.16 -12.10
C PRO A 431 42.01 14.19 -13.25
N PRO A 432 43.25 13.67 -13.33
CA PRO A 432 43.67 12.77 -14.41
C PRO A 432 42.87 11.47 -14.46
N SER A 433 42.22 11.11 -13.35
CA SER A 433 41.32 9.96 -13.22
C SER A 433 39.91 10.21 -13.74
N LEU A 434 39.55 11.44 -14.12
CA LEU A 434 38.23 11.78 -14.65
C LEU A 434 38.24 11.74 -16.18
N ASP A 435 37.67 10.68 -16.74
CA ASP A 435 37.37 10.56 -18.16
C ASP A 435 35.95 11.05 -18.44
N LEU A 436 35.83 12.08 -19.28
CA LEU A 436 34.55 12.68 -19.67
C LEU A 436 33.90 12.00 -20.88
N SER A 437 34.57 11.04 -21.53
CA SER A 437 34.03 10.36 -22.72
C SER A 437 32.66 9.71 -22.51
N PRO A 438 32.39 8.97 -21.41
CA PRO A 438 31.06 8.37 -21.16
C PRO A 438 29.97 9.41 -20.95
N LEU A 439 30.30 10.47 -20.21
CA LEU A 439 29.42 11.62 -20.00
C LEU A 439 29.04 12.26 -21.36
N LEU A 440 30.04 12.59 -22.18
CA LEU A 440 29.80 13.18 -23.50
C LEU A 440 28.93 12.28 -24.38
N ALA A 441 29.14 10.97 -24.35
CA ALA A 441 28.33 10.01 -25.08
C ALA A 441 26.86 10.04 -24.64
N LEU A 442 26.59 10.15 -23.32
CA LEU A 442 25.23 10.27 -22.78
C LEU A 442 24.53 11.55 -23.26
N VAL A 443 25.20 12.70 -23.21
CA VAL A 443 24.61 13.99 -23.65
C VAL A 443 24.24 13.96 -25.12
N ILE A 444 25.08 13.36 -25.96
CA ILE A 444 24.81 13.22 -27.39
C ILE A 444 23.66 12.23 -27.63
N ARG A 445 23.65 11.09 -26.92
CA ARG A 445 22.60 10.07 -27.04
C ARG A 445 21.21 10.63 -26.70
N HIS A 446 21.14 11.52 -25.71
CA HIS A 446 19.90 12.13 -25.25
C HIS A 446 19.63 13.52 -25.85
N SER A 447 20.41 13.97 -26.83
CA SER A 447 20.28 15.29 -27.47
C SER A 447 20.23 16.47 -26.48
N CYS A 448 20.96 16.37 -25.37
CA CYS A 448 20.99 17.37 -24.29
C CYS A 448 22.15 18.37 -24.41
N VAL A 449 22.77 18.48 -25.59
CA VAL A 449 24.01 19.24 -25.80
C VAL A 449 23.82 20.72 -25.47
N GLU A 450 22.72 21.32 -25.93
CA GLU A 450 22.42 22.75 -25.74
C GLU A 450 22.30 23.13 -24.26
N GLU A 451 21.97 22.18 -23.41
CA GLU A 451 21.70 22.41 -21.99
C GLU A 451 22.97 22.38 -21.14
N TYR A 452 24.01 21.67 -21.61
CA TYR A 452 25.22 21.37 -20.83
C TYR A 452 26.52 21.79 -21.50
N PHE A 453 26.47 22.38 -22.71
CA PHE A 453 27.68 22.70 -23.47
C PHE A 453 28.66 23.62 -22.72
N PHE A 454 28.19 24.61 -21.95
CA PHE A 454 29.09 25.48 -21.19
C PHE A 454 29.88 24.74 -20.12
N ALA A 455 29.20 23.86 -19.37
CA ALA A 455 29.85 23.07 -18.34
C ALA A 455 30.86 22.10 -18.97
N LEU A 456 30.47 21.46 -20.08
CA LEU A 456 31.34 20.56 -20.84
C LEU A 456 32.60 21.25 -21.36
N ILE A 457 32.46 22.42 -22.01
CA ILE A 457 33.59 23.21 -22.49
C ILE A 457 34.51 23.60 -21.34
N TYR A 458 33.95 24.06 -20.21
CA TYR A 458 34.75 24.41 -19.04
C TYR A 458 35.65 23.25 -18.59
N TYR A 459 35.11 22.05 -18.38
CA TYR A 459 35.95 20.93 -17.95
C TYR A 459 36.95 20.49 -19.02
N LEU A 460 36.58 20.53 -20.29
CA LEU A 460 37.48 20.23 -21.40
C LEU A 460 38.66 21.21 -21.45
N ASP A 461 38.43 22.50 -21.23
CA ASP A 461 39.45 23.56 -21.19
C ASP A 461 40.40 23.47 -19.98
N HIS A 462 39.92 22.90 -18.88
CA HIS A 462 40.72 22.75 -17.66
C HIS A 462 41.48 21.41 -17.62
N GLY A 463 41.81 20.84 -18.79
CA GLY A 463 42.63 19.63 -18.94
C GLY A 463 41.84 18.34 -19.14
N GLY A 464 40.50 18.39 -19.21
CA GLY A 464 39.68 17.19 -19.42
C GLY A 464 39.86 16.55 -20.80
N ILE A 465 40.32 17.31 -21.80
CA ILE A 465 40.57 16.81 -23.16
C ILE A 465 41.68 15.74 -23.18
N ASP A 466 42.73 15.92 -22.38
CA ASP A 466 43.88 15.02 -22.34
C ASP A 466 43.53 13.66 -21.69
N ASN A 467 42.43 13.61 -20.93
CA ASN A 467 41.99 12.43 -20.19
C ASN A 467 40.94 11.59 -20.95
N LEU A 468 40.51 12.01 -22.15
CA LEU A 468 39.46 11.33 -22.91
C LEU A 468 39.92 9.97 -23.45
N THR A 469 39.18 8.91 -23.14
CA THR A 469 39.44 7.58 -23.74
C THR A 469 38.86 7.44 -25.15
N ASP A 470 37.72 8.09 -25.41
CA ASP A 470 37.07 8.15 -26.72
C ASP A 470 36.84 9.61 -27.17
N LEU A 471 37.46 9.97 -28.29
CA LEU A 471 37.38 11.29 -28.90
C LEU A 471 36.13 11.49 -29.77
N ARG A 472 35.41 10.43 -30.13
CA ARG A 472 34.24 10.52 -31.02
C ARG A 472 33.12 11.38 -30.42
N PRO A 473 32.73 11.22 -29.14
CA PRO A 473 31.76 12.10 -28.50
C PRO A 473 32.23 13.57 -28.46
N ALA A 474 33.48 13.81 -28.06
CA ALA A 474 34.04 15.16 -28.00
C ALA A 474 34.07 15.85 -29.38
N ARG A 475 34.36 15.11 -30.44
CA ARG A 475 34.31 15.63 -31.82
C ARG A 475 32.90 16.07 -32.22
N LYS A 476 31.86 15.29 -31.88
CA LYS A 476 30.47 15.67 -32.16
C LYS A 476 30.07 16.94 -31.40
N LEU A 477 30.52 17.10 -30.16
CA LEU A 477 30.33 18.35 -29.40
C LEU A 477 31.03 19.53 -30.10
N TRP A 478 32.27 19.35 -30.55
CA TRP A 478 33.03 20.37 -31.29
C TRP A 478 32.36 20.76 -32.61
N GLU A 479 31.84 19.78 -33.36
CA GLU A 479 31.06 20.01 -34.59
C GLU A 479 29.76 20.78 -34.29
N TYR A 480 29.08 20.46 -33.18
CA TYR A 480 27.89 21.19 -32.71
C TYR A 480 28.22 22.65 -32.34
N CYS A 481 29.34 22.90 -31.64
CA CYS A 481 29.76 24.25 -31.28
C CYS A 481 29.94 25.16 -32.51
N ARG A 482 30.42 24.60 -33.62
CA ARG A 482 30.56 25.31 -34.90
C ARG A 482 29.20 25.72 -35.48
N SER A 483 28.23 24.81 -35.50
CA SER A 483 26.88 25.13 -35.99
C SER A 483 26.11 26.06 -35.04
N ALA A 484 26.32 25.91 -33.72
CA ALA A 484 25.64 26.71 -32.71
C ALA A 484 26.17 28.15 -32.66
N SER A 485 27.46 28.38 -32.94
CA SER A 485 28.05 29.74 -32.99
C SER A 485 27.44 30.63 -34.08
N ASP A 486 26.81 30.04 -35.10
CA ASP A 486 26.12 30.76 -36.16
C ASP A 486 24.68 31.16 -35.77
N GLY A 487 24.07 30.46 -34.79
CA GLY A 487 22.69 30.69 -34.33
C GLY A 487 22.54 31.31 -32.92
N THR A 488 23.61 31.42 -32.12
CA THR A 488 23.56 31.94 -30.74
C THR A 488 23.16 33.42 -30.64
N ARG A 489 22.20 33.74 -29.77
CA ARG A 489 21.68 35.11 -29.55
C ARG A 489 22.55 36.02 -28.68
N SER A 490 23.53 35.47 -27.94
CA SER A 490 24.36 36.22 -26.98
C SER A 490 25.80 36.39 -27.49
N PRO A 491 26.34 37.62 -27.57
CA PRO A 491 27.69 37.89 -28.06
C PRO A 491 28.80 37.23 -27.22
N LYS A 492 28.62 37.17 -25.90
CA LYS A 492 29.60 36.55 -24.98
C LYS A 492 29.69 35.04 -25.20
N ASP A 493 28.55 34.40 -25.43
CA ASP A 493 28.45 32.96 -25.63
C ASP A 493 29.05 32.53 -26.96
N ARG A 494 28.80 33.32 -28.01
CA ARG A 494 29.42 33.14 -29.33
C ARG A 494 30.95 33.25 -29.26
N SER A 495 31.47 34.23 -28.52
CA SER A 495 32.93 34.41 -28.39
C SER A 495 33.62 33.20 -27.72
N ARG A 496 33.01 32.63 -26.67
CA ARG A 496 33.51 31.43 -25.99
C ARG A 496 33.47 30.19 -26.89
N LEU A 497 32.37 30.00 -27.64
CA LEU A 497 32.23 28.89 -28.59
C LEU A 497 33.29 28.95 -29.70
N LEU A 498 33.54 30.14 -30.25
CA LEU A 498 34.55 30.35 -31.28
C LEU A 498 35.99 30.17 -30.73
N ALA A 499 36.24 30.61 -29.49
CA ALA A 499 37.51 30.39 -28.82
C ALA A 499 37.79 28.90 -28.64
N PHE A 500 36.84 28.14 -28.10
CA PHE A 500 36.96 26.69 -27.96
C PHE A 500 37.15 25.98 -29.32
N HIS A 501 36.33 26.34 -30.32
CA HIS A 501 36.42 25.74 -31.65
C HIS A 501 37.80 25.98 -32.29
N SER A 502 38.32 27.22 -32.22
CA SER A 502 39.61 27.58 -32.80
C SER A 502 40.79 26.94 -32.05
N GLN A 503 40.76 26.94 -30.72
CA GLN A 503 41.81 26.37 -29.87
C GLN A 503 42.03 24.87 -30.12
N TYR A 504 40.96 24.09 -30.28
CA TYR A 504 41.07 22.62 -30.47
C TYR A 504 40.83 22.15 -31.91
N HIS A 505 40.77 23.06 -32.88
CA HIS A 505 40.59 22.70 -34.30
C HIS A 505 41.64 21.68 -34.77
N ALA A 506 42.91 21.83 -34.36
CA ALA A 506 43.96 20.88 -34.70
C ALA A 506 43.77 19.48 -34.06
N CYS A 507 43.25 19.43 -32.82
CA CYS A 507 43.05 18.19 -32.08
C CYS A 507 41.99 17.29 -32.74
N PHE A 508 40.89 17.87 -33.25
CA PHE A 508 39.78 17.10 -33.81
C PHE A 508 39.88 16.84 -35.32
N ARG A 509 40.63 17.65 -36.08
CA ARG A 509 40.77 17.50 -37.54
C ARG A 509 41.86 16.50 -37.95
N TYR A 510 42.94 16.35 -37.17
CA TYR A 510 44.13 15.59 -37.57
C TYR A 510 44.34 14.24 -36.86
N ARG A 511 43.38 13.76 -36.03
CA ARG A 511 43.43 12.44 -35.34
C ARG A 511 44.69 12.15 -34.50
N ARG A 512 45.50 13.15 -34.13
CA ARG A 512 46.70 12.99 -33.29
C ARG A 512 46.54 13.77 -31.99
N PHE A 513 46.60 13.11 -30.85
CA PHE A 513 46.99 13.78 -29.60
C PHE A 513 48.50 13.74 -29.44
N PRO A 514 49.15 14.84 -29.03
CA PRO A 514 50.55 14.82 -28.65
C PRO A 514 50.64 14.21 -27.25
N ARG A 515 51.17 12.99 -27.14
CA ARG A 515 51.82 12.60 -25.88
C ARG A 515 52.97 13.58 -25.65
N LYS A 516 52.81 14.47 -24.66
CA LYS A 516 53.78 15.46 -24.18
C LYS A 516 54.28 16.46 -25.23
N SER A 517 53.63 17.61 -25.38
CA SER A 517 54.26 18.80 -25.98
C SER A 517 53.59 20.11 -25.55
N ALA A 518 53.45 20.35 -24.24
CA ALA A 518 52.99 21.66 -23.75
C ALA A 518 54.08 22.76 -23.81
N GLU A 519 55.28 22.48 -24.34
CA GLU A 519 56.38 23.45 -24.42
C GLU A 519 56.65 24.03 -25.82
N ILE A 520 56.02 23.51 -26.88
CA ILE A 520 56.41 23.87 -28.26
C ILE A 520 55.47 24.90 -28.90
N TYR A 521 54.24 25.07 -28.42
CA TYR A 521 53.28 26.02 -29.03
C TYR A 521 53.26 27.43 -28.42
N MET A 522 53.82 27.64 -27.22
CA MET A 522 53.93 28.97 -26.60
C MET A 522 55.15 29.79 -27.05
N ARG A 523 56.10 29.21 -27.80
CA ARG A 523 57.29 29.93 -28.29
C ARG A 523 57.13 30.62 -29.65
N THR A 524 56.01 30.40 -30.36
CA THR A 524 55.88 30.87 -31.74
C THR A 524 54.95 32.09 -31.90
N TYR A 525 54.36 32.61 -30.83
CA TYR A 525 53.46 33.78 -30.88
C TYR A 525 53.79 34.89 -29.87
N LEU A 526 55.07 34.99 -29.47
CA LEU A 526 55.64 36.21 -28.91
C LEU A 526 56.94 36.54 -29.67
N ARG A 527 56.76 37.11 -30.87
CA ARG A 527 57.70 38.04 -31.50
C ARG A 527 56.91 39.04 -32.34
#